data_AF-A0A350PDR0-F1
#
_entry.id   AF-A0A350PDR0-F1
#
_cell.length_a   1.000
_cell.length_b   1.000
_cell.length_c   1.000
_cell.angle_alpha   90.00
_cell.angle_beta   90.00
_cell.angle_gamma   90.00
#
_symmetry.space_group_name_H-M   'P 1'
#
loop_
_entity.id
_entity.type
_entity.pdbx_description
1 polymer ?
#
loop_
_entity_poly.entity_id
_entity_poly.type
_entity_poly.pdbx_seq_one_letter_code
_entity_poly.pdbx_strand_id
1 'polypeptide(L)' 'MSEIKVIKIGGKVIDDEAKLDQFLQDFAQIEERKILVHG' A
#
# COMPACT_ATOMS: atom_id res chain seq x y z
N MET A 1 16.56 0.33 -17.01
CA MET A 1 15.47 1.15 -16.40
C MET A 1 15.25 0.63 -14.99
N SER A 2 15.06 1.50 -14.00
CA SER A 2 14.71 1.10 -12.62
C SER A 2 13.24 0.70 -12.54
N GLU A 3 12.95 -0.46 -11.98
CA GLU A 3 11.59 -0.95 -11.77
C GLU A 3 10.84 -0.14 -10.69
N ILE A 4 9.52 0.00 -10.84
CA ILE A 4 8.63 0.65 -9.86
C ILE A 4 7.53 -0.35 -9.50
N LYS A 5 7.36 -0.63 -8.21
CA LYS A 5 6.29 -1.49 -7.70
C LYS A 5 5.00 -0.68 -7.60
N VAL A 6 3.93 -1.14 -8.22
CA VAL A 6 2.59 -0.54 -8.09
C VAL A 6 1.74 -1.48 -7.24
N ILE A 7 1.27 -0.97 -6.10
CA ILE A 7 0.50 -1.73 -5.12
C ILE A 7 -0.90 -1.09 -5.04
N LYS A 8 -1.95 -1.91 -5.15
CA LYS A 8 -3.34 -1.43 -5.09
C LYS A 8 -4.07 -1.98 -3.88
N ILE A 9 -4.81 -1.13 -3.18
CA ILE A 9 -5.77 -1.51 -2.13
C ILE A 9 -7.19 -1.06 -2.49
N GLY A 10 -8.21 -1.69 -1.90
CA GLY A 10 -9.61 -1.33 -2.11
C GLY A 10 -10.57 -2.05 -1.15
N GLY A 11 -11.82 -1.59 -1.12
CA GLY A 11 -12.95 -2.19 -0.38
C GLY A 11 -12.61 -2.55 1.07
N LYS A 12 -12.48 -3.85 1.34
CA LYS A 12 -12.36 -4.45 2.68
C LYS A 12 -11.16 -4.00 3.53
N VAL A 13 -10.06 -3.56 2.91
CA VAL A 13 -8.87 -3.07 3.66
C VAL A 13 -9.05 -1.61 4.05
N ILE A 14 -9.74 -0.82 3.22
CA ILE A 14 -9.99 0.60 3.49
C ILE A 14 -11.09 0.76 4.54
N ASP A 15 -12.08 -0.15 4.55
CA ASP A 15 -13.22 -0.10 5.46
C ASP A 15 -12.88 -0.51 6.92
N ASP A 16 -11.68 -1.02 7.17
CA ASP A 16 -11.21 -1.47 8.48
C ASP A 16 -9.96 -0.68 8.86
N GLU A 17 -10.11 0.31 9.75
CA GLU A 17 -9.04 1.22 10.14
C GLU A 17 -7.79 0.49 10.65
N ALA A 18 -7.96 -0.58 11.43
CA ALA A 18 -6.82 -1.31 11.96
C ALA A 18 -6.04 -2.04 10.86
N LYS A 19 -6.74 -2.58 9.85
CA LYS A 19 -6.10 -3.18 8.68
C LYS A 19 -5.45 -2.13 7.78
N LEU A 20 -6.08 -0.98 7.62
CA LEU A 20 -5.55 0.12 6.83
C LEU A 20 -4.26 0.64 7.45
N ASP A 21 -4.24 0.89 8.75
CA ASP A 21 -3.07 1.38 9.47
C ASP A 21 -1.91 0.38 9.38
N GLN A 22 -2.17 -0.91 9.63
CA GLN A 22 -1.14 -1.93 9.48
C GLN A 22 -0.61 -1.99 8.05
N PHE A 23 -1.50 -1.95 7.05
CA PHE A 23 -1.10 -1.94 5.65
C PHE A 23 -0.22 -0.73 5.31
N LEU A 24 -0.58 0.46 5.79
CA LEU A 24 0.19 1.68 5.52
C LEU A 24 1.57 1.64 6.18
N GLN A 25 1.68 1.09 7.39
CA GLN A 25 2.96 0.84 8.05
C GLN A 25 3.82 -0.13 7.23
N ASP A 26 3.26 -1.28 6.84
CA ASP A 26 3.96 -2.28 6.03
C ASP A 26 4.38 -1.70 4.68
N PHE A 27 3.48 -0.95 4.03
CA PHE A 27 3.76 -0.26 2.77
C PHE A 27 4.91 0.72 2.95
N ALA A 28 4.95 1.50 4.04
CA ALA A 28 6.01 2.48 4.31
C ALA A 28 7.39 1.83 4.47
N GLN A 29 7.49 0.59 4.98
CA GLN A 29 8.75 -0.14 5.13
C GLN A 29 9.38 -0.64 3.82
N ILE A 30 8.64 -0.66 2.71
CA ILE A 30 9.17 -1.10 1.40
C ILE A 30 10.24 -0.11 0.90
N GLU A 31 11.51 -0.47 0.88
CA GLU A 31 12.59 0.47 0.52
C GLU A 31 12.64 0.78 -1.00
N GLU A 32 12.12 -0.12 -1.83
CA GLU A 32 12.16 0.08 -3.28
C GLU A 32 11.14 1.11 -3.76
N ARG A 33 11.35 1.61 -4.99
CA ARG A 33 10.45 2.57 -5.62
C ARG A 33 9.05 1.98 -5.72
N LYS A 34 8.10 2.62 -5.06
CA LYS A 34 6.74 2.13 -4.89
C LYS A 34 5.70 3.23 -5.10
N ILE A 35 4.54 2.83 -5.61
CA ILE A 35 3.35 3.68 -5.76
C ILE A 35 2.17 2.91 -5.15
N LEU A 36 1.43 3.56 -4.26
CA LEU A 36 0.16 3.06 -3.75
C LEU A 36 -0.99 3.66 -4.55
N VAL A 37 -1.90 2.82 -5.02
CA VAL A 37 -3.14 3.24 -5.69
C VAL A 37 -4.33 2.71 -4.87
N HIS A 38 -5.34 3.53 -4.66
CA HIS A 38 -6.59 3.12 -4.04
C HIS A 38 -7.77 3.36 -4.99
N GLY A 39 -8.90 2.69 -4.71
CA GLY A 39 -10.16 2.87 -5.43
C GLY A 39 -11.33 2.29 -4.66
#